data_AF-V3Z1L9-F1
#
_entry.id   AF-V3Z1L9-F1
#
_cell.length_a   1.000
_cell.length_b   1.000
_cell.length_c   1.000
_cell.angle_alpha   90.00
_cell.angle_beta   90.00
_cell.angle_gamma   90.00
#
_symmetry.space_group_name_H-M   'P 1'
#
loop_
_entity.id
_entity.type
_entity.pdbx_description
1 polymer ?
#
loop_
_entity_poly.entity_id
_entity_poly.type
_entity_poly.pdbx_seq_one_letter_code
_entity_poly.pdbx_strand_id
1 'polypeptide(L)'
;MVEYVCEPGYFPSINPVCTEDGTWSEFVCSPYFKCSEIRKCNDSMEEKDYWLYAADYQTRVKLFCIWGVGAFVSLQHSNMGSFLEYTITGTDCATSPLDNPETKGAGTTEFQKIKLQIPQGYKIIVYIHFVTNSSLKPTYYGSAKDCYPKDNGCGVLGKFVIDTRGTGFKFPDSLTWKTVGISAVIGNITRSMGGHVITGFCGGDCGGYEVDETGNGTHLQIDINDMPPFKTAELSISGLIVKQFV
;
A
#
# COMPACT_ATOMS: atom_id res chain seq x y z
N MET A 1 -4.75 32.18 -22.88
CA MET A 1 -5.48 30.94 -22.60
C MET A 1 -4.54 29.79 -22.90
N VAL A 2 -4.32 28.88 -21.96
CA VAL A 2 -3.50 27.70 -22.18
C VAL A 2 -4.43 26.60 -22.67
N GLU A 3 -4.15 26.04 -23.84
CA GLU A 3 -4.94 24.96 -24.43
C GLU A 3 -4.16 23.66 -24.27
N TYR A 4 -4.76 22.70 -23.57
CA TYR A 4 -4.20 21.35 -23.44
C TYR A 4 -4.84 20.46 -24.49
N VAL A 5 -4.04 19.59 -25.07
CA VAL A 5 -4.49 18.61 -26.08
C VAL A 5 -5.54 17.66 -25.46
N CYS A 6 -5.33 17.27 -24.21
CA CYS A 6 -6.23 16.43 -23.43
C CYS A 6 -6.57 17.10 -22.10
N GLU A 7 -7.72 16.76 -21.53
CA GLU A 7 -8.07 17.17 -20.18
C GLU A 7 -7.05 16.63 -19.15
N PRO A 8 -6.80 17.35 -18.04
CA PRO A 8 -5.94 16.85 -16.97
C PRO A 8 -6.34 15.45 -16.51
N GLY A 9 -5.35 14.57 -16.33
CA GLY A 9 -5.54 13.16 -16.05
C GLY A 9 -5.58 12.25 -17.28
N TYR A 10 -5.46 12.83 -18.47
CA TYR A 10 -5.36 12.10 -19.74
C TYR A 10 -4.12 12.54 -20.52
N PHE A 11 -3.71 11.69 -21.46
CA PHE A 11 -2.66 11.94 -22.44
C PHE A 11 -3.11 11.49 -23.83
N PRO A 12 -2.64 12.13 -24.91
CA PRO A 12 -2.97 11.71 -26.26
C PRO A 12 -2.27 10.37 -26.57
N SER A 13 -2.98 9.45 -27.22
CA SER A 13 -2.46 8.13 -27.59
C SER A 13 -1.29 8.19 -28.59
N ILE A 14 -1.19 9.28 -29.34
CA ILE A 14 -0.15 9.60 -30.31
C ILE A 14 0.28 11.06 -30.15
N ASN A 15 1.40 11.45 -30.76
CA ASN A 15 1.79 12.86 -30.79
C ASN A 15 0.83 13.66 -31.68
N PRO A 16 0.02 14.56 -31.12
CA PRO A 16 -0.89 15.38 -31.90
C PRO A 16 -0.10 16.41 -32.72
N VAL A 17 -0.53 16.64 -33.96
CA VAL A 17 0.06 17.66 -34.84
C VAL A 17 -0.98 18.74 -35.10
N CYS A 18 -0.60 20.01 -34.99
CA CYS A 18 -1.48 21.10 -35.40
C CYS A 18 -1.52 21.14 -36.93
N THR A 19 -2.71 21.02 -37.50
CA THR A 19 -2.94 21.10 -38.94
C THR A 19 -3.01 22.57 -39.39
N GLU A 20 -2.88 22.79 -40.70
CA GLU A 20 -2.85 24.14 -41.29
C GLU A 20 -4.13 24.95 -41.05
N ASP A 21 -5.25 24.28 -40.80
CA ASP A 21 -6.55 24.88 -40.46
C ASP A 21 -6.67 25.27 -38.97
N GLY A 22 -5.59 25.07 -38.18
CA GLY A 22 -5.57 25.36 -36.75
C GLY A 22 -6.30 24.32 -35.88
N THR A 23 -6.66 23.16 -36.45
CA THR A 23 -7.17 22.02 -35.70
C THR A 23 -6.05 21.04 -35.32
N TRP A 24 -6.37 20.00 -34.56
CA TRP A 24 -5.43 18.94 -34.23
C TRP A 24 -5.67 17.73 -35.12
N SER A 25 -4.61 17.01 -35.47
CA SER A 25 -4.69 15.67 -36.05
C SER A 25 -5.60 14.76 -35.22
N GLU A 26 -6.21 13.75 -35.85
CA GLU A 26 -7.04 12.78 -35.13
C GLU A 26 -6.23 12.01 -34.06
N PHE A 27 -6.66 12.08 -32.79
CA PHE A 27 -6.07 11.33 -31.67
C PHE A 27 -7.15 10.98 -30.64
N VAL A 28 -6.80 10.08 -29.70
CA VAL A 28 -7.68 9.72 -28.57
C VAL A 28 -6.98 10.03 -27.25
N CYS A 29 -7.68 10.70 -26.34
CA CYS A 29 -7.19 10.90 -24.98
C CYS A 29 -7.35 9.62 -24.15
N SER A 30 -6.24 9.09 -23.66
CA SER A 30 -6.17 7.92 -22.78
C SER A 30 -5.87 8.36 -21.35
N PRO A 31 -6.55 7.81 -20.32
CA PRO A 31 -6.24 8.17 -18.94
C PRO A 31 -4.93 7.53 -18.48
N TYR A 32 -4.28 8.13 -17.48
CA TYR A 32 -3.11 7.52 -16.83
C TYR A 32 -3.55 6.39 -15.89
N PHE A 33 -3.10 5.16 -16.15
CA PHE A 33 -3.43 3.98 -15.33
C PHE A 33 -2.30 3.62 -14.35
N LYS A 34 -1.06 4.03 -14.65
CA LYS A 34 0.12 3.69 -13.86
C LYS A 34 1.13 4.84 -13.83
N CYS A 35 1.90 4.91 -12.74
CA CYS A 35 2.90 5.96 -12.52
C CYS A 35 3.90 6.12 -13.68
N SER A 36 4.30 5.04 -14.34
CA SER A 36 5.24 5.11 -15.47
C SER A 36 4.69 5.88 -16.68
N GLU A 37 3.38 6.00 -16.81
CA GLU A 37 2.77 6.72 -17.93
C GLU A 37 2.82 8.22 -17.76
N ILE A 38 2.84 8.73 -16.52
CA ILE A 38 2.95 10.17 -16.22
C ILE A 38 4.20 10.76 -16.90
N ARG A 39 5.31 10.02 -16.90
CA ARG A 39 6.54 10.47 -17.53
C ARG A 39 6.50 10.56 -19.05
N LYS A 40 5.57 9.84 -19.74
CA LYS A 40 5.48 9.91 -21.21
C LYS A 40 5.28 11.33 -21.72
N CYS A 41 4.64 12.19 -20.92
CA CYS A 41 4.37 13.58 -21.27
C CYS A 41 4.99 14.58 -20.29
N ASN A 42 5.70 14.12 -19.26
CA ASN A 42 6.36 14.95 -18.27
C ASN A 42 7.65 14.28 -17.77
N ASP A 43 8.75 14.47 -18.51
CA ASP A 43 10.06 13.91 -18.17
C ASP A 43 10.57 14.35 -16.79
N SER A 44 10.07 15.48 -16.26
CA SER A 44 10.39 16.00 -14.92
C SER A 44 9.36 15.60 -13.85
N MET A 45 8.69 14.45 -14.03
CA MET A 45 7.73 13.92 -13.05
C MET A 45 8.32 13.94 -11.62
N GLU A 46 7.58 14.57 -10.71
CA GLU A 46 7.90 14.62 -9.29
C GLU A 46 7.40 13.37 -8.55
N GLU A 47 8.09 13.00 -7.48
CA GLU A 47 7.64 11.91 -6.59
C GLU A 47 6.58 12.43 -5.61
N LYS A 48 5.32 12.29 -6.00
CA LYS A 48 4.17 12.78 -5.21
C LYS A 48 2.92 11.93 -5.46
N ASP A 49 1.84 12.32 -4.81
CA ASP A 49 0.54 11.72 -5.01
C ASP A 49 -0.12 12.21 -6.31
N TYR A 50 -0.56 11.26 -7.13
CA TYR A 50 -1.32 11.50 -8.36
C TYR A 50 -2.66 10.77 -8.33
N TRP A 51 -3.63 11.32 -9.05
CA TRP A 51 -4.87 10.62 -9.37
C TRP A 51 -4.68 9.77 -10.63
N LEU A 52 -4.72 8.46 -10.47
CA LEU A 52 -4.66 7.49 -11.55
C LEU A 52 -6.03 6.86 -11.79
N TYR A 53 -6.36 6.54 -13.04
CA TYR A 53 -7.64 5.95 -13.39
C TYR A 53 -7.63 4.44 -13.15
N ALA A 54 -8.68 3.96 -12.48
CA ALA A 54 -8.95 2.58 -12.17
C ALA A 54 -10.08 2.06 -13.07
N ALA A 55 -9.72 1.38 -14.16
CA ALA A 55 -10.66 0.97 -15.21
C ALA A 55 -11.82 0.12 -14.68
N ASP A 56 -11.49 -0.89 -13.85
CA ASP A 56 -12.45 -1.86 -13.32
C ASP A 56 -13.55 -1.22 -12.46
N TYR A 57 -13.28 -0.02 -11.93
CA TYR A 57 -14.18 0.72 -11.04
C TYR A 57 -14.67 2.03 -11.67
N GLN A 58 -14.25 2.32 -12.91
CA GLN A 58 -14.54 3.55 -13.64
C GLN A 58 -14.32 4.83 -12.82
N THR A 59 -13.30 4.83 -11.95
CA THR A 59 -13.02 5.92 -11.01
C THR A 59 -11.53 6.28 -10.98
N ARG A 60 -11.14 7.27 -10.20
CA ARG A 60 -9.74 7.60 -9.94
C ARG A 60 -9.35 7.21 -8.52
N VAL A 61 -8.10 6.78 -8.36
CA VAL A 61 -7.48 6.45 -7.09
C VAL A 61 -6.25 7.30 -6.87
N LYS A 62 -6.05 7.71 -5.62
CA LYS A 62 -4.87 8.48 -5.21
C LYS A 62 -3.72 7.50 -4.95
N LEU A 63 -2.62 7.65 -5.68
CA LEU A 63 -1.42 6.84 -5.50
C LEU A 63 -0.17 7.71 -5.50
N PHE A 64 0.72 7.44 -4.54
CA PHE A 64 2.06 8.04 -4.51
C PHE A 64 2.94 7.34 -5.53
N CYS A 65 3.50 8.11 -6.45
CA CYS A 65 4.27 7.58 -7.55
C CYS A 65 5.76 7.85 -7.37
N ILE A 66 6.56 6.79 -7.46
CA ILE A 66 8.03 6.85 -7.46
C ILE A 66 8.54 6.35 -8.80
N TRP A 67 9.41 7.13 -9.43
CA TRP A 67 9.97 6.76 -10.72
C TRP A 67 10.82 5.50 -10.65
N GLY A 68 10.69 4.62 -11.65
CA GLY A 68 11.43 3.35 -11.72
C GLY A 68 11.02 2.31 -10.67
N VAL A 69 10.19 2.69 -9.69
CA VAL A 69 9.81 1.85 -8.58
C VAL A 69 8.33 1.44 -8.65
N GLY A 70 7.43 2.39 -8.90
CA GLY A 70 5.99 2.14 -9.07
C GLY A 70 5.08 2.96 -8.16
N ALA A 71 3.92 2.40 -7.85
CA ALA A 71 2.83 3.08 -7.15
C ALA A 71 2.67 2.59 -5.71
N PHE A 72 2.30 3.50 -4.81
CA PHE A 72 2.10 3.23 -3.40
C PHE A 72 0.81 3.88 -2.90
N VAL A 73 0.18 3.27 -1.89
CA VAL A 73 -0.84 3.93 -1.08
C VAL A 73 -0.15 4.62 0.08
N SER A 74 -0.41 5.91 0.26
CA SER A 74 0.04 6.69 1.42
C SER A 74 -0.92 6.50 2.58
N LEU A 75 -0.44 5.89 3.67
CA LEU A 75 -1.24 5.58 4.85
C LEU A 75 -1.40 6.81 5.74
N GLN A 76 -2.64 7.11 6.16
CA GLN A 76 -2.96 8.30 6.96
C GLN A 76 -2.88 8.05 8.48
N HIS A 77 -2.87 6.77 8.86
CA HIS A 77 -2.90 6.32 10.24
C HIS A 77 -1.74 5.36 10.52
N SER A 78 -1.49 5.12 11.81
CA SER A 78 -0.44 4.20 12.23
C SER A 78 -0.73 2.78 11.74
N ASN A 79 0.25 2.21 11.06
CA ASN A 79 0.24 0.85 10.59
C ASN A 79 1.52 0.17 11.03
N MET A 80 1.41 -1.05 11.54
CA MET A 80 2.57 -1.78 12.04
C MET A 80 2.42 -3.29 11.91
N GLY A 81 3.55 -3.97 11.90
CA GLY A 81 3.68 -5.41 12.10
C GLY A 81 4.82 -5.65 13.08
N SER A 82 4.77 -6.77 13.81
CA SER A 82 5.80 -7.04 14.81
C SER A 82 6.20 -8.50 14.89
N PHE A 83 7.50 -8.71 15.05
CA PHE A 83 8.07 -9.91 15.64
C PHE A 83 8.89 -9.43 16.84
N LEU A 84 8.38 -9.62 18.05
CA LEU A 84 8.98 -8.98 19.21
C LEU A 84 10.37 -9.49 19.56
N GLU A 85 11.20 -8.54 19.98
CA GLU A 85 12.60 -8.71 20.39
C GLU A 85 12.73 -9.19 21.85
N TYR A 86 11.59 -9.52 22.46
CA TYR A 86 11.47 -10.03 23.81
C TYR A 86 10.49 -11.20 23.84
N THR A 87 10.64 -12.04 24.84
CA THR A 87 9.73 -13.14 25.18
C THR A 87 9.28 -12.98 26.63
N ILE A 88 8.42 -13.88 27.11
CA ILE A 88 8.07 -13.96 28.53
C ILE A 88 8.83 -15.12 29.16
N THR A 89 9.40 -14.86 30.32
CA THR A 89 10.04 -15.88 31.17
C THR A 89 9.25 -16.02 32.47
N GLY A 90 8.90 -17.26 32.83
CA GLY A 90 8.16 -17.53 34.06
C GLY A 90 6.64 -17.38 33.91
N THR A 91 5.95 -17.34 35.05
CA THR A 91 4.47 -17.37 35.13
C THR A 91 3.85 -16.01 35.45
N ASP A 92 4.67 -14.98 35.71
CA ASP A 92 4.24 -13.62 36.08
C ASP A 92 4.12 -12.68 34.87
N CYS A 93 4.25 -13.22 33.66
CA CYS A 93 4.23 -12.46 32.41
C CYS A 93 5.33 -11.40 32.30
N ALA A 94 6.41 -11.53 33.06
CA ALA A 94 7.56 -10.65 32.94
C ALA A 94 8.27 -10.89 31.60
N THR A 95 8.57 -9.79 30.89
CA THR A 95 9.26 -9.83 29.61
C THR A 95 10.78 -9.89 29.81
N SER A 96 11.47 -10.73 29.05
CA SER A 96 12.92 -10.78 28.94
C SER A 96 13.35 -10.57 27.48
N PRO A 97 14.55 -10.03 27.22
CA PRO A 97 15.09 -9.99 25.86
C PRO A 97 15.11 -11.38 25.24
N LEU A 98 14.84 -11.45 23.94
CA LEU A 98 14.92 -12.68 23.17
C LEU A 98 16.39 -12.97 22.84
N ASP A 99 16.83 -14.21 23.00
CA ASP A 99 18.18 -14.60 22.58
C ASP A 99 18.37 -14.47 21.07
N ASN A 100 19.38 -13.70 20.66
CA ASN A 100 19.77 -13.41 19.27
C ASN A 100 18.59 -12.95 18.38
N PRO A 101 17.91 -11.84 18.73
CA PRO A 101 16.64 -11.45 18.11
C PRO A 101 16.77 -11.22 16.60
N GLU A 102 17.87 -10.61 16.15
CA GLU A 102 18.12 -10.39 14.72
C GLU A 102 18.22 -11.68 13.90
N THR A 103 18.85 -12.72 14.45
CA THR A 103 19.01 -14.00 13.76
C THR A 103 17.70 -14.76 13.66
N LYS A 104 16.79 -14.53 14.61
CA LYS A 104 15.44 -15.08 14.59
C LYS A 104 14.51 -14.31 13.66
N GLY A 105 14.89 -13.12 13.21
CA GLY A 105 14.03 -12.27 12.38
C GLY A 105 13.14 -11.32 13.19
N ALA A 106 13.44 -11.10 14.47
CA ALA A 106 12.70 -10.18 15.30
C ALA A 106 12.95 -8.72 14.89
N GLY A 107 11.91 -7.91 15.02
CA GLY A 107 11.85 -6.49 14.75
C GLY A 107 10.40 -6.03 14.67
N THR A 108 10.17 -4.75 14.90
CA THR A 108 8.88 -4.11 14.64
C THR A 108 9.02 -3.22 13.43
N THR A 109 8.02 -3.22 12.55
CA THR A 109 8.00 -2.38 11.34
C THR A 109 6.81 -1.46 11.36
N GLU A 110 7.06 -0.18 11.15
CA GLU A 110 6.05 0.84 10.91
C GLU A 110 5.96 1.15 9.41
N PHE A 111 4.72 1.22 8.91
CA PHE A 111 4.44 1.42 7.50
C PHE A 111 3.83 2.80 7.28
N GLN A 112 4.50 3.64 6.49
CA GLN A 112 3.95 4.91 6.03
C GLN A 112 3.30 4.78 4.65
N LYS A 113 3.76 3.81 3.85
CA LYS A 113 3.23 3.51 2.52
C LYS A 113 3.24 2.01 2.26
N ILE A 114 2.33 1.56 1.39
CA ILE A 114 2.30 0.17 0.88
C ILE A 114 2.35 0.19 -0.64
N LYS A 115 3.22 -0.62 -1.25
CA LYS A 115 3.32 -0.68 -2.72
C LYS A 115 2.26 -1.57 -3.30
N LEU A 116 1.76 -1.16 -4.46
CA LEU A 116 0.77 -1.90 -5.22
C LEU A 116 1.32 -2.39 -6.55
N GLN A 117 0.94 -3.61 -6.91
CA GLN A 117 0.98 -4.13 -8.27
C GLN A 117 -0.38 -3.88 -8.94
N ILE A 118 -0.52 -2.71 -9.56
CA ILE A 118 -1.76 -2.30 -10.23
C ILE A 118 -2.22 -3.33 -11.31
N PRO A 119 -1.35 -3.84 -12.21
CA PRO A 119 -1.79 -4.79 -13.24
C PRO A 119 -2.29 -6.13 -12.70
N GLN A 120 -2.00 -6.43 -11.44
CA GLN A 120 -2.46 -7.63 -10.72
C GLN A 120 -3.57 -7.24 -9.74
N GLY A 121 -4.50 -6.37 -10.13
CA GLY A 121 -5.68 -6.03 -9.33
C GLY A 121 -5.37 -5.37 -7.97
N TYR A 122 -4.39 -4.46 -7.92
CA TYR A 122 -3.97 -3.79 -6.68
C TYR A 122 -3.46 -4.74 -5.59
N LYS A 123 -2.76 -5.80 -5.98
CA LYS A 123 -2.04 -6.67 -5.05
C LYS A 123 -0.97 -5.89 -4.27
N ILE A 124 -0.96 -6.02 -2.95
CA ILE A 124 0.07 -5.44 -2.10
C ILE A 124 1.37 -6.22 -2.27
N ILE A 125 2.49 -5.50 -2.43
CA ILE A 125 3.81 -6.06 -2.18
C ILE A 125 4.10 -5.87 -0.70
N VAL A 126 4.01 -6.98 0.04
CA VAL A 126 4.01 -7.02 1.52
C VAL A 126 5.31 -6.52 2.16
N TYR A 127 6.35 -6.25 1.36
CA TYR A 127 7.63 -5.80 1.87
C TYR A 127 8.45 -4.87 0.96
N ILE A 128 8.84 -3.70 1.49
CA ILE A 128 9.74 -2.72 0.84
C ILE A 128 10.57 -1.95 1.85
N HIS A 129 11.89 -2.15 1.79
CA HIS A 129 12.87 -1.55 2.69
C HIS A 129 12.82 -0.01 2.80
N PHE A 130 12.53 0.74 1.74
CA PHE A 130 12.75 2.20 1.70
C PHE A 130 11.52 3.06 2.08
N VAL A 131 10.37 2.46 2.40
CA VAL A 131 9.16 3.19 2.85
C VAL A 131 8.66 2.75 4.22
N THR A 132 9.50 2.02 4.95
CA THR A 132 9.20 1.45 6.26
C THR A 132 10.31 1.79 7.24
N ASN A 133 9.95 2.04 8.49
CA ASN A 133 10.92 2.15 9.58
C ASN A 133 10.89 0.85 10.39
N SER A 134 12.04 0.27 10.72
CA SER A 134 12.10 -0.97 11.51
C SER A 134 13.16 -0.89 12.60
N SER A 135 12.87 -1.48 13.76
CA SER A 135 13.82 -1.54 14.88
C SER A 135 15.02 -2.45 14.59
N LEU A 136 14.75 -3.68 14.15
CA LEU A 136 15.74 -4.69 13.76
C LEU A 136 15.41 -5.24 12.37
N LYS A 137 14.89 -6.48 12.30
CA LYS A 137 14.51 -7.09 11.03
C LYS A 137 13.12 -6.63 10.61
N PRO A 138 12.94 -6.22 9.34
CA PRO A 138 11.64 -5.81 8.89
C PRO A 138 10.64 -6.97 8.82
N THR A 139 9.39 -6.66 9.13
CA THR A 139 8.24 -7.57 9.12
C THR A 139 7.31 -7.24 7.96
N TYR A 140 6.46 -8.21 7.61
CA TYR A 140 5.51 -8.04 6.52
C TYR A 140 4.28 -7.24 6.96
N TYR A 141 3.70 -6.52 6.01
CA TYR A 141 2.47 -5.77 6.28
C TYR A 141 1.33 -6.73 6.70
N GLY A 142 0.72 -6.47 7.84
CA GLY A 142 -0.32 -7.35 8.39
C GLY A 142 0.19 -8.64 9.01
N SER A 143 1.46 -8.68 9.45
CA SER A 143 2.03 -9.84 10.16
C SER A 143 2.39 -9.58 11.61
N ALA A 144 2.25 -10.63 12.41
CA ALA A 144 2.55 -10.61 13.84
C ALA A 144 3.11 -11.96 14.29
N LYS A 145 4.22 -11.93 15.04
CA LYS A 145 4.93 -13.10 15.59
C LYS A 145 5.50 -12.80 16.97
N ASP A 146 5.77 -13.84 17.73
CA ASP A 146 6.63 -13.79 18.91
C ASP A 146 7.32 -15.13 19.12
N CYS A 147 8.20 -15.19 20.12
CA CYS A 147 8.86 -16.42 20.57
C CYS A 147 8.41 -16.80 21.99
N TYR A 148 7.10 -16.77 22.24
CA TYR A 148 6.52 -17.09 23.53
C TYR A 148 5.62 -18.34 23.46
N PRO A 149 5.94 -19.41 24.23
CA PRO A 149 5.14 -20.63 24.23
C PRO A 149 3.71 -20.41 24.73
N LYS A 150 2.75 -21.02 24.02
CA LYS A 150 1.29 -20.93 24.24
C LYS A 150 0.86 -21.20 25.69
N ASP A 151 1.53 -22.11 26.38
CA ASP A 151 0.99 -22.77 27.57
C ASP A 151 1.22 -22.01 28.89
N ASN A 152 1.83 -20.81 28.84
CA ASN A 152 2.16 -20.03 30.03
C ASN A 152 1.11 -18.97 30.42
N GLY A 153 -0.04 -18.89 29.72
CA GLY A 153 -1.22 -18.13 30.16
C GLY A 153 -1.20 -16.61 29.96
N CYS A 154 -0.09 -16.02 29.52
CA CYS A 154 0.04 -14.56 29.31
C CYS A 154 -0.44 -14.08 27.93
N GLY A 155 -1.00 -14.97 27.13
CA GLY A 155 -1.50 -14.66 25.78
C GLY A 155 -0.38 -14.62 24.74
N VAL A 156 -0.57 -13.81 23.71
CA VAL A 156 0.42 -13.60 22.64
C VAL A 156 0.89 -12.16 22.68
N LEU A 157 2.14 -11.95 22.30
CA LEU A 157 2.80 -10.66 22.33
C LEU A 157 2.76 -9.98 20.95
N GLY A 158 2.95 -10.74 19.87
CA GLY A 158 3.03 -10.18 18.52
C GLY A 158 1.74 -9.45 18.14
N LYS A 159 1.88 -8.32 17.43
CA LYS A 159 0.79 -7.43 17.07
C LYS A 159 0.98 -6.84 15.68
N PHE A 160 -0.12 -6.73 14.93
CA PHE A 160 -0.18 -5.89 13.74
C PHE A 160 -1.38 -4.95 13.78
N VAL A 161 -1.25 -3.85 13.07
CA VAL A 161 -2.31 -2.87 12.82
C VAL A 161 -2.30 -2.53 11.34
N ILE A 162 -3.44 -2.72 10.70
CA ILE A 162 -3.76 -2.26 9.37
C ILE A 162 -4.83 -1.19 9.52
N ASP A 163 -4.59 -0.02 8.94
CA ASP A 163 -5.50 1.10 8.93
C ASP A 163 -5.37 1.84 7.59
N THR A 164 -6.36 1.61 6.74
CA THR A 164 -6.44 2.12 5.36
C THR A 164 -7.47 3.24 5.22
N ARG A 165 -8.04 3.74 6.34
CA ARG A 165 -9.03 4.81 6.30
C ARG A 165 -8.49 6.07 5.61
N GLY A 166 -9.35 6.75 4.88
CA GLY A 166 -9.04 7.96 4.10
C GLY A 166 -8.14 7.71 2.89
N THR A 167 -7.92 6.45 2.49
CA THR A 167 -7.08 6.12 1.33
C THR A 167 -7.91 5.74 0.09
N GLY A 168 -9.20 5.46 0.27
CA GLY A 168 -10.05 4.89 -0.77
C GLY A 168 -9.79 3.42 -1.07
N PHE A 169 -9.02 2.75 -0.20
CA PHE A 169 -8.74 1.33 -0.28
C PHE A 169 -9.14 0.62 1.01
N LYS A 170 -9.49 -0.65 0.90
CA LYS A 170 -9.71 -1.56 2.04
C LYS A 170 -9.32 -2.99 1.69
N PHE A 171 -9.17 -3.82 2.71
CA PHE A 171 -9.05 -5.25 2.47
C PHE A 171 -10.43 -5.89 2.25
N PRO A 172 -10.51 -6.93 1.39
CA PRO A 172 -11.73 -7.69 1.20
C PRO A 172 -12.07 -8.48 2.47
N ASP A 173 -13.37 -8.72 2.70
CA ASP A 173 -13.83 -9.56 3.82
C ASP A 173 -13.28 -10.99 3.75
N SER A 174 -12.94 -11.46 2.54
CA SER A 174 -12.35 -12.78 2.30
C SER A 174 -10.86 -12.87 2.61
N LEU A 175 -10.20 -11.79 3.05
CA LEU A 175 -8.81 -11.84 3.49
C LEU A 175 -8.65 -12.91 4.59
N THR A 176 -7.55 -13.65 4.58
CA THR A 176 -7.23 -14.64 5.61
C THR A 176 -5.76 -14.50 6.01
N TRP A 177 -5.42 -15.12 7.13
CA TRP A 177 -4.04 -15.24 7.60
C TRP A 177 -3.66 -16.71 7.67
N LYS A 178 -2.40 -16.99 7.35
CA LYS A 178 -1.80 -18.32 7.48
C LYS A 178 -0.86 -18.37 8.68
N THR A 179 -0.75 -19.54 9.29
CA THR A 179 0.23 -19.83 10.34
C THR A 179 1.64 -19.85 9.75
N VAL A 180 2.60 -19.29 10.47
CA VAL A 180 4.02 -19.37 10.15
C VAL A 180 4.85 -19.63 11.42
N GLY A 181 6.03 -20.21 11.26
CA GLY A 181 6.88 -20.58 12.39
C GLY A 181 6.40 -21.82 13.13
N ILE A 182 6.82 -21.96 14.39
CA ILE A 182 6.55 -23.15 15.22
C ILE A 182 5.40 -22.84 16.20
N SER A 183 4.47 -23.79 16.35
CA SER A 183 3.36 -23.72 17.31
C SER A 183 2.59 -22.39 17.31
N ALA A 184 2.24 -21.87 16.13
CA ALA A 184 1.59 -20.58 15.97
C ALA A 184 0.20 -20.51 16.62
N VAL A 185 -0.10 -19.40 17.29
CA VAL A 185 -1.35 -19.13 18.03
C VAL A 185 -1.95 -17.80 17.61
N ILE A 186 -3.23 -17.81 17.21
CA ILE A 186 -4.02 -16.58 17.08
C ILE A 186 -4.55 -16.24 18.46
N GLY A 187 -4.17 -15.09 19.00
CA GLY A 187 -4.86 -14.51 20.14
C GLY A 187 -6.21 -13.97 19.71
N ASN A 188 -6.20 -13.02 18.76
CA ASN A 188 -7.41 -12.47 18.14
C ASN A 188 -7.07 -11.75 16.84
N ILE A 189 -7.99 -11.70 15.88
CA ILE A 189 -7.95 -10.79 14.74
C ILE A 189 -9.31 -10.09 14.66
N THR A 190 -9.31 -8.78 14.84
CA THR A 190 -10.52 -7.96 14.78
C THR A 190 -10.54 -7.15 13.49
N ARG A 191 -11.73 -7.03 12.91
CA ARG A 191 -12.02 -6.17 11.76
C ARG A 191 -13.07 -5.16 12.15
N SER A 192 -12.85 -3.91 11.80
CA SER A 192 -13.82 -2.84 12.02
C SER A 192 -13.82 -1.89 10.82
N MET A 193 -14.80 -0.98 10.81
CA MET A 193 -14.94 0.02 9.76
C MET A 193 -14.99 -0.61 8.36
N GLY A 194 -15.79 -1.67 8.17
CA GLY A 194 -15.96 -2.31 6.87
C GLY A 194 -14.68 -2.90 6.23
N GLY A 195 -13.67 -3.23 7.04
CA GLY A 195 -12.39 -3.79 6.55
C GLY A 195 -11.27 -2.75 6.40
N HIS A 196 -11.53 -1.48 6.73
CA HIS A 196 -10.49 -0.46 6.71
C HIS A 196 -9.51 -0.58 7.87
N VAL A 197 -9.96 -1.10 9.01
CA VAL A 197 -9.14 -1.28 10.22
C VAL A 197 -9.11 -2.75 10.61
N ILE A 198 -7.91 -3.31 10.70
CA ILE A 198 -7.69 -4.68 11.12
C ILE A 198 -6.58 -4.70 12.15
N THR A 199 -6.86 -5.26 13.32
CA THR A 199 -5.86 -5.45 14.37
C THR A 199 -5.73 -6.93 14.67
N GLY A 200 -4.51 -7.44 14.68
CA GLY A 200 -4.25 -8.83 15.02
C GLY A 200 -3.24 -8.96 16.16
N PHE A 201 -3.46 -9.95 17.00
CA PHE A 201 -2.59 -10.40 18.06
C PHE A 201 -2.26 -11.87 17.81
N CYS A 202 -0.99 -12.18 17.60
CA CYS A 202 -0.51 -13.46 17.11
C CYS A 202 0.86 -13.77 17.66
N GLY A 203 1.14 -15.05 17.89
CA GLY A 203 2.38 -15.48 18.53
C GLY A 203 2.58 -16.99 18.49
N GLY A 204 3.33 -17.50 19.45
CA GLY A 204 3.62 -18.91 19.64
C GLY A 204 5.10 -19.15 19.91
N ASP A 205 5.50 -20.42 19.95
CA ASP A 205 6.89 -20.80 20.16
C ASP A 205 7.74 -20.47 18.91
N CYS A 206 8.10 -19.19 18.74
CA CYS A 206 8.64 -18.63 17.51
C CYS A 206 7.66 -18.79 16.33
N GLY A 207 6.38 -18.57 16.62
CA GLY A 207 5.26 -18.69 15.72
C GLY A 207 4.51 -17.39 15.52
N GLY A 208 3.65 -17.35 14.51
CA GLY A 208 2.74 -16.24 14.30
C GLY A 208 1.96 -16.38 13.01
N TYR A 209 1.50 -15.25 12.49
CA TYR A 209 0.62 -15.20 11.34
C TYR A 209 1.04 -14.11 10.36
N GLU A 210 0.83 -14.40 9.09
CA GLU A 210 1.03 -13.50 7.97
C GLU A 210 -0.21 -13.56 7.08
N VAL A 211 -0.45 -12.48 6.33
CA VAL A 211 -1.50 -12.46 5.30
C VAL A 211 -1.32 -13.66 4.36
N ASP A 212 -2.41 -14.36 4.08
CA ASP A 212 -2.41 -15.45 3.12
C ASP A 212 -2.42 -14.92 1.68
N GLU A 213 -1.30 -15.14 0.99
CA GLU A 213 -1.09 -14.67 -0.38
C GLU A 213 -1.65 -15.60 -1.46
N THR A 214 -2.14 -16.79 -1.09
CA THR A 214 -2.58 -17.82 -2.05
C THR A 214 -3.95 -17.56 -2.67
N GLY A 215 -4.64 -16.49 -2.25
CA GLY A 215 -5.93 -16.05 -2.80
C GLY A 215 -6.02 -14.52 -2.98
N ASN A 216 -7.25 -14.02 -3.14
CA ASN A 216 -7.50 -12.58 -3.32
C ASN A 216 -7.21 -11.73 -2.07
N GLY A 217 -6.85 -12.33 -0.92
CA GLY A 217 -6.66 -11.64 0.35
C GLY A 217 -5.60 -10.53 0.33
N THR A 218 -4.60 -10.61 -0.56
CA THR A 218 -3.57 -9.57 -0.72
C THR A 218 -3.95 -8.41 -1.65
N HIS A 219 -5.14 -8.45 -2.25
CA HIS A 219 -5.60 -7.43 -3.19
C HIS A 219 -6.46 -6.42 -2.44
N LEU A 220 -6.12 -5.15 -2.54
CA LEU A 220 -6.98 -4.10 -2.00
C LEU A 220 -8.20 -3.91 -2.90
N GLN A 221 -9.35 -3.70 -2.27
CA GLN A 221 -10.55 -3.23 -2.94
C GLN A 221 -10.63 -1.71 -2.89
N ILE A 222 -11.17 -1.12 -3.94
CA ILE A 222 -11.46 0.31 -3.97
C ILE A 222 -12.77 0.56 -3.21
N ASP A 223 -12.72 1.46 -2.24
CA ASP A 223 -13.89 2.00 -1.55
C ASP A 223 -14.05 3.48 -1.89
N ILE A 224 -14.98 3.77 -2.80
CA ILE A 224 -15.23 5.12 -3.31
C ILE A 224 -15.67 6.06 -2.17
N ASN A 225 -16.32 5.52 -1.13
CA ASN A 225 -16.83 6.32 -0.01
C ASN A 225 -15.74 6.75 0.98
N ASP A 226 -14.57 6.10 0.94
CA ASP A 226 -13.42 6.41 1.78
C ASP A 226 -12.29 7.12 0.98
N MET A 227 -12.59 7.57 -0.25
CA MET A 227 -11.65 8.30 -1.08
C MET A 227 -11.24 9.64 -0.44
N PRO A 228 -9.94 10.00 -0.47
CA PRO A 228 -9.50 11.28 0.01
C PRO A 228 -10.03 12.43 -0.88
N PRO A 229 -10.12 13.66 -0.37
CA PRO A 229 -10.56 14.79 -1.17
C PRO A 229 -9.71 15.00 -2.41
N PHE A 230 -10.34 15.37 -3.52
CA PHE A 230 -9.68 15.49 -4.83
C PHE A 230 -8.43 16.40 -4.81
N LYS A 231 -8.45 17.49 -4.04
CA LYS A 231 -7.32 18.44 -3.91
C LYS A 231 -6.05 17.86 -3.27
N THR A 232 -6.09 16.63 -2.75
CA THR A 232 -4.96 16.01 -2.03
C THR A 232 -3.96 15.30 -2.93
N ALA A 233 -4.19 15.29 -4.25
CA ALA A 233 -3.29 14.72 -5.25
C ALA A 233 -3.45 15.44 -6.59
N GLU A 234 -2.48 15.27 -7.47
CA GLU A 234 -2.43 15.96 -8.76
C GLU A 234 -3.02 15.12 -9.89
N LEU A 235 -3.75 15.77 -10.81
CA LEU A 235 -3.98 15.19 -12.12
C LEU A 235 -2.79 15.50 -13.02
N SER A 236 -2.13 14.46 -13.52
CA SER A 236 -1.04 14.65 -14.49
C SER A 236 -1.56 15.36 -15.73
N ILE A 237 -0.78 16.32 -16.22
CA ILE A 237 -1.12 17.13 -17.39
C ILE A 237 -0.19 16.70 -18.53
N SER A 238 -0.74 16.33 -19.68
CA SER A 238 0.06 16.12 -20.88
C SER A 238 0.26 17.45 -21.62
N GLY A 239 1.51 17.88 -21.80
CA GLY A 239 1.96 18.88 -22.78
C GLY A 239 1.20 20.21 -22.83
N LEU A 240 1.83 21.29 -22.37
CA LEU A 240 1.34 22.65 -22.51
C LEU A 240 1.76 23.20 -23.88
N ILE A 241 0.83 23.44 -24.81
CA ILE A 241 1.16 24.11 -26.08
C ILE A 241 0.64 25.54 -26.00
N VAL A 242 1.57 26.49 -25.85
CA VAL A 242 1.27 27.91 -25.98
C VAL A 242 1.05 28.16 -27.47
N LYS A 243 -0.19 28.44 -27.89
CA LYS A 243 -0.45 29.06 -29.20
C LYS A 243 0.30 30.39 -29.25
N GLN A 244 1.49 30.43 -29.86
CA GLN A 244 2.06 31.69 -30.34
C GLN A 244 1.23 32.11 -31.54
N PHE A 245 0.32 33.06 -31.31
CA PHE A 245 -0.29 33.81 -32.40
C PHE A 245 0.85 34.57 -33.09
N VAL A 246 1.16 34.19 -34.33
CA VAL A 246 1.98 34.99 -35.26
C VAL A 246 1.08 36.02 -35.92
#